data_AF-A0ABD0KNA5-F1
#
_entry.id   AF-A0ABD0KNA5-F1
#
_cell.length_a   1.000
_cell.length_b   1.000
_cell.length_c   1.000
_cell.angle_alpha   90.00
_cell.angle_beta   90.00
_cell.angle_gamma   90.00
#
_symmetry.space_group_name_H-M   'P 1'
#
loop_
_entity.id
_entity.type
_entity.pdbx_description
1 polymer ?
#
loop_
_entity_poly.entity_id
_entity_poly.type
_entity_poly.pdbx_seq_one_letter_code
_entity_poly.pdbx_strand_id
1 'polypeptide(L)'
;MAVDSKCLDMLSLAILALVYLPGGTALLFSEVQCPNPAQHCTQEMFNRVMENQGCLGCQTGCQSGFIMTANPRYYVDTDDPSGHYLYHNIAIASNVNVSEPQWLCLKGDACHSGYFPSSMGDMQSCSWCGDGCSKCTSFNNCERCFAGFSRNAHTLPGGQSVVTCSHSDG
;
A
#
# COMPACT_ATOMS: atom_id res chain seq x y z
N MET A 1 -22.58 80.59 -4.26
CA MET A 1 -21.26 80.82 -3.66
C MET A 1 -20.46 79.55 -3.85
N ALA A 2 -19.33 79.67 -4.55
CA ALA A 2 -18.38 78.59 -4.80
C ALA A 2 -17.69 78.14 -3.50
N VAL A 3 -17.31 76.87 -3.41
CA VAL A 3 -15.89 76.45 -3.32
C VAL A 3 -15.77 75.05 -3.95
N ASP A 4 -14.96 75.01 -5.00
CA ASP A 4 -14.33 73.82 -5.59
C ASP A 4 -12.99 73.62 -4.86
N SER A 5 -12.62 72.40 -4.46
CA SER A 5 -11.24 72.10 -4.05
C SER A 5 -10.93 70.61 -4.19
N LYS A 6 -10.29 70.30 -5.32
CA LYS A 6 -9.47 69.10 -5.52
C LYS A 6 -8.18 69.18 -4.69
N CYS A 7 -7.49 68.04 -4.61
CA CYS A 7 -6.07 67.82 -4.26
C CYS A 7 -5.72 67.48 -2.80
N LEU A 8 -5.54 66.18 -2.56
CA LEU A 8 -4.41 65.57 -1.84
C LEU A 8 -4.19 64.21 -2.51
N ASP A 9 -3.34 64.09 -3.54
CA ASP A 9 -1.90 63.73 -3.48
C ASP A 9 -1.59 62.68 -2.40
N MET A 10 -1.46 61.40 -2.79
CA MET A 10 -0.20 60.73 -3.15
C MET A 10 0.82 60.65 -1.99
N LEU A 11 0.89 59.50 -1.30
CA LEU A 11 2.07 58.62 -1.24
C LEU A 11 1.90 57.47 -0.21
N SER A 12 2.16 56.25 -0.71
CA SER A 12 2.93 55.18 -0.04
C SER A 12 2.37 54.37 1.14
N LEU A 13 2.58 53.05 0.96
CA LEU A 13 2.64 51.94 1.94
C LEU A 13 1.26 51.43 2.39
N ALA A 14 0.87 50.18 2.22
CA ALA A 14 1.67 48.97 2.08
C ALA A 14 0.99 47.97 1.13
N ILE A 15 1.84 47.34 0.35
CA ILE A 15 1.58 46.16 -0.47
C ILE A 15 0.84 45.12 0.38
N LEU A 16 -0.44 44.90 0.06
CA LEU A 16 -1.19 43.75 0.55
C LEU A 16 -0.71 42.53 -0.25
N ALA A 17 0.49 42.04 0.06
CA ALA A 17 0.96 40.74 -0.39
C ALA A 17 0.21 39.65 0.38
N LEU A 18 -1.08 39.50 0.06
CA LEU A 18 -1.87 38.34 0.43
C LEU A 18 -1.62 37.24 -0.61
N VAL A 19 -0.35 36.83 -0.71
CA VAL A 19 0.01 35.54 -1.29
C VAL A 19 -0.22 34.51 -0.20
N TYR A 20 -1.48 34.20 0.07
CA TYR A 20 -1.85 32.93 0.67
C TYR A 20 -1.67 31.86 -0.41
N LEU A 21 -0.43 31.45 -0.64
CA LEU A 21 -0.16 30.11 -1.13
C LEU A 21 -0.14 29.23 0.12
N PRO A 22 -1.22 28.50 0.46
CA PRO A 22 -0.98 27.28 1.20
C PRO A 22 -0.14 26.43 0.25
N GLY A 23 1.14 26.30 0.57
CA GLY A 23 2.01 25.27 0.02
C GLY A 23 1.50 23.91 0.44
N GLY A 24 0.28 23.56 0.03
CA GLY A 24 -0.07 22.19 -0.19
C GLY A 24 0.84 21.74 -1.32
N THR A 25 1.89 21.01 -0.97
CA THR A 25 2.31 19.91 -1.83
C THR A 25 1.04 19.14 -2.14
N ALA A 26 0.41 19.45 -3.28
CA ALA A 26 -0.46 18.52 -3.93
C ALA A 26 0.45 17.32 -4.17
N LEU A 27 0.35 16.33 -3.29
CA LEU A 27 0.87 15.00 -3.58
C LEU A 27 0.20 14.67 -4.90
N LEU A 28 0.99 14.67 -5.98
CA LEU A 28 0.54 14.36 -7.32
C LEU A 28 0.24 12.88 -7.32
N PHE A 29 -0.91 12.52 -6.73
CA PHE A 29 -1.46 11.20 -6.87
C PHE A 29 -1.71 11.00 -8.34
N SER A 30 -1.15 9.93 -8.88
CA SER A 30 -1.47 9.48 -10.21
C SER A 30 -2.98 9.40 -10.39
N GLU A 31 -3.50 9.93 -11.49
CA GLU A 31 -4.92 9.83 -11.81
C GLU A 31 -5.33 8.40 -12.20
N VAL A 32 -4.36 7.51 -12.43
CA VAL A 32 -4.56 6.14 -12.87
C VAL A 32 -5.10 5.27 -11.74
N GLN A 33 -6.33 4.79 -11.93
CA GLN A 33 -6.98 3.85 -11.01
C GLN A 33 -6.30 2.49 -11.05
N CYS A 34 -6.37 1.78 -9.93
CA CYS A 34 -6.02 0.36 -9.90
C CYS A 34 -6.89 -0.44 -10.88
N PRO A 35 -6.32 -1.42 -11.61
CA PRO A 35 -7.10 -2.33 -12.46
C PRO A 35 -8.18 -3.08 -11.68
N ASN A 36 -7.82 -3.58 -10.50
CA ASN A 36 -8.71 -4.26 -9.57
C ASN A 36 -8.65 -3.52 -8.21
N PRO A 37 -9.45 -2.45 -8.02
CA PRO A 37 -9.40 -1.66 -6.80
C PRO A 37 -9.86 -2.50 -5.59
N ALA A 38 -9.14 -2.37 -4.48
CA ALA A 38 -9.52 -2.96 -3.21
C ALA A 38 -10.86 -2.37 -2.75
N GLN A 39 -11.72 -3.19 -2.15
CA GLN A 39 -13.04 -2.78 -1.67
C GLN A 39 -13.00 -2.57 -0.15
N HIS A 40 -13.97 -1.83 0.38
CA HIS A 40 -14.14 -1.61 1.82
C HIS A 40 -12.99 -0.84 2.51
N CYS A 41 -12.23 -0.05 1.76
CA CYS A 41 -11.26 0.86 2.34
C CYS A 41 -11.98 1.97 3.13
N THR A 42 -11.33 2.50 4.17
CA THR A 42 -11.81 3.71 4.86
C THR A 42 -11.74 4.94 3.95
N GLN A 43 -10.71 5.00 3.11
CA GLN A 43 -10.52 6.04 2.10
C GLN A 43 -10.04 5.40 0.80
N GLU A 44 -10.58 5.88 -0.32
CA GLU A 44 -10.29 5.35 -1.67
C GLU A 44 -9.07 6.00 -2.33
N MET A 45 -8.38 6.91 -1.63
CA MET A 45 -7.31 7.71 -2.22
C MET A 45 -6.11 6.89 -2.69
N PHE A 46 -5.90 5.70 -2.12
CA PHE A 46 -4.79 4.80 -2.43
C PHE A 46 -5.19 3.64 -3.37
N ASN A 47 -6.45 3.58 -3.82
CA ASN A 47 -6.87 2.69 -4.91
C ASN A 47 -6.40 3.21 -6.29
N ARG A 48 -5.13 3.59 -6.37
CA ARG A 48 -4.48 4.20 -7.52
C ARG A 48 -3.12 3.56 -7.74
N VAL A 49 -2.65 3.63 -8.98
CA VAL A 49 -1.32 3.15 -9.38
C VAL A 49 -0.29 4.23 -9.10
N MET A 50 0.67 3.93 -8.24
CA MET A 50 1.74 4.83 -7.81
C MET A 50 3.07 4.43 -8.45
N GLU A 51 3.90 5.42 -8.76
CA GLU A 51 5.23 5.20 -9.33
C GLU A 51 6.10 4.34 -8.40
N ASN A 52 6.83 3.39 -8.99
CA ASN A 52 7.65 2.36 -8.35
C ASN A 52 6.91 1.42 -7.38
N GLN A 53 5.61 1.62 -7.17
CA GLN A 53 4.84 0.88 -6.18
C GLN A 53 3.69 0.11 -6.81
N GLY A 54 3.11 0.51 -7.94
CA GLY A 54 1.94 -0.19 -8.47
C GLY A 54 0.66 0.16 -7.70
N CYS A 55 -0.29 -0.77 -7.63
CA CYS A 55 -1.58 -0.53 -7.00
C CYS A 55 -1.53 -0.69 -5.47
N LEU A 56 -1.75 0.38 -4.71
CA LEU A 56 -1.56 0.34 -3.25
C LEU A 56 -2.75 -0.22 -2.45
N GLY A 57 -3.98 -0.01 -2.89
CA GLY A 57 -5.17 -0.51 -2.18
C GLY A 57 -5.48 0.25 -0.88
N CYS A 58 -5.94 -0.45 0.16
CA CYS A 58 -6.48 0.16 1.39
C CYS A 58 -5.43 0.61 2.42
N GLN A 59 -4.51 1.51 2.05
CA GLN A 59 -3.41 1.97 2.92
C GLN A 59 -3.86 2.71 4.19
N THR A 60 -5.09 3.24 4.23
CA THR A 60 -5.64 3.99 5.38
C THR A 60 -6.53 3.13 6.28
N GLY A 61 -6.47 1.81 6.11
CA GLY A 61 -7.30 0.86 6.85
C GLY A 61 -8.66 0.60 6.22
N CYS A 62 -9.48 -0.12 6.97
CA CYS A 62 -10.72 -0.75 6.51
C CYS A 62 -11.96 -0.23 7.22
N GLN A 63 -13.10 -0.34 6.54
CA GLN A 63 -14.42 -0.16 7.14
C GLN A 63 -14.67 -1.17 8.28
N SER A 64 -15.58 -0.83 9.19
CA SER A 64 -15.95 -1.72 10.30
C SER A 64 -16.42 -3.09 9.81
N GLY A 65 -15.96 -4.15 10.48
CA GLY A 65 -16.23 -5.53 10.10
C GLY A 65 -15.29 -6.11 9.04
N PHE A 66 -14.24 -5.37 8.67
CA PHE A 66 -13.17 -5.80 7.78
C PHE A 66 -11.80 -5.58 8.41
N ILE A 67 -10.83 -6.42 8.02
CA ILE A 67 -9.45 -6.37 8.49
C ILE A 67 -8.49 -6.18 7.32
N MET A 68 -7.52 -5.29 7.51
CA MET A 68 -6.50 -4.98 6.51
C MET A 68 -5.57 -6.18 6.34
N THR A 69 -5.44 -6.67 5.13
CA THR A 69 -4.73 -7.92 4.81
C THR A 69 -3.81 -7.70 3.63
N ALA A 70 -2.55 -8.10 3.77
CA ALA A 70 -1.56 -8.04 2.69
C ALA A 70 -1.97 -9.01 1.58
N ASN A 71 -1.97 -8.57 0.33
CA ASN A 71 -2.28 -9.43 -0.81
C ASN A 71 -1.04 -10.22 -1.24
N PRO A 72 -1.02 -11.56 -1.12
CA PRO A 72 0.14 -12.35 -1.54
C PRO A 72 0.41 -12.30 -3.05
N ARG A 73 -0.56 -11.85 -3.87
CA ARG A 73 -0.42 -11.74 -5.33
C ARG A 73 0.19 -10.41 -5.79
N TYR A 74 0.42 -9.49 -4.87
CA TYR A 74 0.96 -8.16 -5.18
C TYR A 74 2.42 -8.23 -5.62
N TYR A 75 3.22 -9.03 -4.93
CA TYR A 75 4.60 -9.30 -5.32
C TYR A 75 4.65 -10.51 -6.23
N VAL A 76 5.50 -10.46 -7.24
CA VAL A 76 5.76 -11.55 -8.17
C VAL A 76 7.25 -11.84 -8.21
N ASP A 77 7.58 -13.11 -8.36
CA ASP A 77 8.96 -13.53 -8.62
C ASP A 77 9.37 -13.05 -10.01
N THR A 78 10.55 -12.43 -10.09
CA THR A 78 11.10 -11.88 -11.34
C THR A 78 12.61 -12.10 -11.37
N ASP A 79 13.13 -12.35 -12.57
CA ASP A 79 14.57 -12.52 -12.80
C ASP A 79 15.36 -11.21 -12.65
N ASP A 80 14.68 -10.05 -12.78
CA ASP A 80 15.27 -8.72 -12.57
C ASP A 80 14.46 -7.91 -11.55
N PRO A 81 14.70 -8.09 -10.24
CA PRO A 81 13.98 -7.37 -9.19
C PRO A 81 14.35 -5.88 -9.12
N SER A 82 15.40 -5.45 -9.81
CA SER A 82 15.80 -4.03 -9.91
C SER A 82 15.20 -3.31 -11.12
N GLY A 83 14.61 -4.07 -12.04
CA GLY A 83 14.01 -3.57 -13.27
C GLY A 83 12.68 -2.87 -13.03
N HIS A 84 12.19 -2.23 -14.10
CA HIS A 84 10.89 -1.59 -14.14
C HIS A 84 10.18 -1.89 -15.46
N TYR A 85 8.85 -1.92 -15.44
CA TYR A 85 8.01 -1.89 -16.64
C TYR A 85 7.10 -0.67 -16.62
N LEU A 86 6.56 -0.30 -17.79
CA LEU A 86 5.66 0.83 -17.90
C LEU A 86 4.19 0.38 -17.88
N TYR A 87 3.40 0.99 -17.00
CA TYR A 87 1.95 0.87 -16.98
C TYR A 87 1.34 2.26 -17.07
N HIS A 88 0.62 2.59 -18.15
CA HIS A 88 0.06 3.93 -18.39
C HIS A 88 1.12 5.07 -18.25
N ASN A 89 2.33 4.86 -18.75
CA ASN A 89 3.49 5.78 -18.62
C ASN A 89 3.99 5.99 -17.18
N ILE A 90 3.60 5.13 -16.24
CA ILE A 90 4.12 5.09 -14.87
C ILE A 90 5.13 3.95 -14.79
N ALA A 91 6.33 4.23 -14.30
CA ALA A 91 7.34 3.19 -14.06
C ALA A 91 6.94 2.38 -12.81
N ILE A 92 6.78 1.07 -12.97
CA ILE A 92 6.42 0.13 -11.91
C ILE A 92 7.58 -0.86 -11.74
N ALA A 93 7.94 -1.16 -10.49
CA ALA A 93 8.98 -2.14 -10.21
C ALA A 93 8.61 -3.51 -10.79
N SER A 94 9.58 -4.21 -11.40
CA SER A 94 9.36 -5.49 -12.09
C SER A 94 8.85 -6.62 -11.18
N ASN A 95 9.06 -6.52 -9.88
CA ASN A 95 8.56 -7.48 -8.89
C ASN A 95 7.15 -7.14 -8.36
N VAL A 96 6.48 -6.14 -8.93
CA VAL A 96 5.13 -5.73 -8.54
C VAL A 96 4.14 -6.07 -9.65
N ASN A 97 3.04 -6.74 -9.28
CA ASN A 97 1.89 -6.94 -10.13
C ASN A 97 0.90 -5.78 -9.98
N VAL A 98 0.91 -4.83 -10.92
CA VAL A 98 0.01 -3.66 -10.90
C VAL A 98 -1.48 -4.02 -10.91
N SER A 99 -1.83 -5.23 -11.35
CA SER A 99 -3.23 -5.70 -11.37
C SER A 99 -3.76 -6.13 -10.02
N GLU A 100 -2.90 -6.27 -9.02
CA GLU A 100 -3.28 -6.71 -7.68
C GLU A 100 -3.00 -5.54 -6.71
N PRO A 101 -3.94 -5.18 -5.82
CA PRO A 101 -3.67 -4.17 -4.79
C PRO A 101 -2.78 -4.74 -3.69
N GLN A 102 -1.88 -3.93 -3.13
CA GLN A 102 -1.01 -4.34 -2.02
C GLN A 102 -1.81 -4.73 -0.77
N TRP A 103 -2.81 -3.90 -0.42
CA TRP A 103 -3.65 -4.11 0.76
C TRP A 103 -5.11 -4.28 0.38
N LEU A 104 -5.69 -5.35 0.91
CA LEU A 104 -7.10 -5.70 0.81
C LEU A 104 -7.80 -5.49 2.15
N CYS A 105 -9.11 -5.25 2.13
CA CYS A 105 -9.95 -5.36 3.32
C CYS A 105 -10.79 -6.63 3.21
N LEU A 106 -10.42 -7.65 3.99
CA LEU A 106 -11.14 -8.91 4.03
C LEU A 106 -12.14 -8.90 5.17
N LYS A 107 -13.30 -9.52 4.98
CA LYS A 107 -14.36 -9.56 5.99
C LYS A 107 -13.87 -10.28 7.26
N GLY A 108 -14.16 -9.71 8.43
CA GLY A 108 -13.76 -10.21 9.74
C GLY A 108 -12.93 -9.20 10.55
N ASP A 109 -12.72 -9.52 11.81
CA ASP A 109 -11.96 -8.75 12.81
C ASP A 109 -10.65 -9.45 13.23
N ALA A 110 -10.39 -10.64 12.67
CA ALA A 110 -9.22 -11.45 12.94
C ALA A 110 -8.62 -11.99 11.63
N CYS A 111 -7.34 -12.36 11.69
CA CYS A 111 -6.64 -12.90 10.53
C CYS A 111 -7.17 -14.29 10.14
N HIS A 112 -7.42 -14.46 8.84
CA HIS A 112 -7.82 -15.72 8.24
C HIS A 112 -6.69 -16.75 8.32
N SER A 113 -7.03 -18.03 8.13
CA SER A 113 -6.02 -19.08 7.98
C SER A 113 -5.05 -18.74 6.85
N GLY A 114 -3.76 -18.97 7.09
CA GLY A 114 -2.68 -18.55 6.18
C GLY A 114 -2.21 -17.11 6.35
N TYR A 115 -2.72 -16.40 7.36
CA TYR A 115 -2.23 -15.09 7.76
C TYR A 115 -1.92 -15.05 9.26
N PHE A 116 -1.05 -14.12 9.66
CA PHE A 116 -0.71 -13.84 11.06
C PHE A 116 -0.95 -12.37 11.39
N PRO A 117 -1.30 -12.04 12.65
CA PRO A 117 -1.43 -10.66 13.09
C PRO A 117 -0.12 -9.89 12.94
N SER A 118 -0.20 -8.72 12.35
CA SER A 118 0.89 -7.76 12.15
C SER A 118 0.37 -6.33 12.32
N SER A 119 1.23 -5.36 12.07
CA SER A 119 0.83 -3.96 12.03
C SER A 119 1.45 -3.22 10.85
N MET A 120 0.73 -2.23 10.35
CA MET A 120 1.21 -1.22 9.42
C MET A 120 1.06 0.14 10.09
N GLY A 121 2.16 0.65 10.64
CA GLY A 121 2.10 1.76 11.60
C GLY A 121 1.27 1.35 12.82
N ASP A 122 0.27 2.16 13.15
CA ASP A 122 -0.63 1.93 14.29
C ASP A 122 -1.86 1.08 13.94
N MET A 123 -2.01 0.66 12.68
CA MET A 123 -3.16 -0.13 12.23
C MET A 123 -2.89 -1.63 12.34
N GLN A 124 -3.84 -2.36 12.93
CA GLN A 124 -3.82 -3.81 12.92
C GLN A 124 -3.97 -4.34 11.49
N SER A 125 -3.12 -5.28 11.13
CA SER A 125 -3.13 -5.91 9.82
C SER A 125 -2.90 -7.42 9.89
N CYS A 126 -3.09 -8.08 8.77
CA CYS A 126 -2.81 -9.49 8.57
C CYS A 126 -1.76 -9.64 7.49
N SER A 127 -0.62 -10.23 7.86
CA SER A 127 0.46 -10.55 6.93
C SER A 127 0.38 -12.01 6.51
N TRP A 128 0.74 -12.29 5.27
CA TRP A 128 0.66 -13.62 4.70
C TRP A 128 1.74 -14.55 5.27
N CYS A 129 1.38 -15.80 5.55
CA CYS A 129 2.28 -16.79 6.15
C CYS A 129 3.33 -17.36 5.18
N GLY A 130 3.06 -17.30 3.87
CA GLY A 130 3.78 -18.08 2.85
C GLY A 130 2.94 -19.23 2.31
N ASP A 131 3.36 -19.77 1.17
CA ASP A 131 2.60 -20.80 0.45
C ASP A 131 2.40 -22.06 1.29
N GLY A 132 1.22 -22.66 1.13
CA GLY A 132 0.85 -23.90 1.81
C GLY A 132 0.70 -23.81 3.33
N CYS A 133 0.97 -22.66 3.95
CA CYS A 133 0.88 -22.49 5.39
C CYS A 133 -0.54 -22.08 5.83
N SER A 134 -1.12 -22.81 6.79
CA SER A 134 -2.44 -22.50 7.36
C SER A 134 -2.38 -21.74 8.69
N LYS A 135 -1.24 -21.81 9.40
CA LYS A 135 -1.01 -21.07 10.65
C LYS A 135 0.48 -20.77 10.83
N CYS A 136 0.82 -19.53 11.17
CA CYS A 136 2.19 -19.08 11.42
C CYS A 136 2.25 -17.95 12.47
N THR A 137 3.45 -17.63 12.94
CA THR A 137 3.72 -16.46 13.81
C THR A 137 4.46 -15.34 13.11
N SER A 138 5.11 -15.65 11.98
CA SER A 138 5.76 -14.69 11.10
C SER A 138 5.83 -15.25 9.68
N PHE A 139 6.25 -14.43 8.73
CA PHE A 139 6.55 -14.88 7.37
C PHE A 139 7.56 -16.04 7.38
N ASN A 140 7.28 -17.09 6.61
CA ASN A 140 8.09 -18.32 6.54
C ASN A 140 8.39 -18.97 7.91
N ASN A 141 7.51 -18.81 8.89
CA ASN A 141 7.59 -19.52 10.16
C ASN A 141 6.30 -20.28 10.45
N CYS A 142 6.05 -21.29 9.60
CA CYS A 142 4.82 -22.03 9.60
C CYS A 142 4.73 -23.03 10.77
N GLU A 143 3.62 -22.99 11.50
CA GLU A 143 3.26 -23.95 12.55
C GLU A 143 2.45 -25.12 12.00
N ARG A 144 1.59 -24.86 11.01
CA ARG A 144 0.69 -25.86 10.42
C ARG A 144 0.51 -25.61 8.93
N CYS A 145 0.66 -26.65 8.12
CA CYS A 145 0.40 -26.59 6.68
C CYS A 145 -1.07 -26.92 6.36
N PHE A 146 -1.53 -26.54 5.17
CA PHE A 146 -2.77 -27.06 4.59
C PHE A 146 -2.61 -28.54 4.18
N ALA A 147 -3.72 -29.24 3.97
CA ALA A 147 -3.70 -30.62 3.49
C ALA A 147 -2.97 -30.70 2.13
N GLY A 148 -2.11 -31.71 1.97
CA GLY A 148 -1.28 -31.90 0.77
C GLY A 148 0.07 -31.21 0.79
N PHE A 149 0.40 -30.49 1.86
CA PHE A 149 1.70 -29.86 2.07
C PHE A 149 2.43 -30.47 3.27
N SER A 150 3.75 -30.54 3.17
CA SER A 150 4.66 -30.97 4.23
C SER A 150 5.45 -29.80 4.80
N ARG A 151 5.68 -29.84 6.11
CA ARG A 151 6.39 -28.81 6.86
C ARG A 151 7.90 -29.06 6.76
N ASN A 152 8.63 -28.12 6.17
CA ASN A 152 10.08 -28.23 5.93
C ASN A 152 10.83 -27.11 6.65
N ALA A 153 11.79 -27.48 7.48
CA ALA A 153 12.69 -26.55 8.14
C ALA A 153 13.99 -26.42 7.35
N HIS A 154 14.43 -25.19 7.08
CA HIS A 154 15.70 -24.91 6.42
C HIS A 154 16.28 -23.59 6.90
N THR A 155 17.56 -23.35 6.58
CA THR A 155 18.27 -22.14 6.99
C THR A 155 18.48 -21.23 5.79
N LEU A 156 18.06 -19.97 5.91
CA LEU A 156 18.26 -18.97 4.87
C LEU A 156 19.75 -18.53 4.80
N PRO A 157 20.20 -17.99 3.65
CA PRO A 157 21.44 -17.26 3.57
C PRO A 157 21.43 -16.12 4.60
N GLY A 158 22.27 -16.23 5.65
CA GLY A 158 22.23 -15.34 6.82
C GLY A 158 22.01 -16.06 8.17
N GLY A 159 21.78 -17.37 8.16
CA GLY A 159 21.76 -18.21 9.37
C GLY A 159 20.42 -18.27 10.11
N GLN A 160 19.40 -17.57 9.61
CA GLN A 160 18.05 -17.64 10.15
C GLN A 160 17.38 -18.97 9.76
N SER A 161 16.92 -19.73 10.75
CA SER A 161 16.07 -20.91 10.51
C SER A 161 14.63 -20.48 10.24
N VAL A 162 14.07 -21.02 9.17
CA VAL A 162 12.69 -20.79 8.74
C VAL A 162 11.98 -22.12 8.57
N VAL A 163 10.65 -22.08 8.62
CA VAL A 163 9.79 -23.24 8.40
C VAL A 163 8.74 -22.89 7.37
N THR A 164 8.76 -23.61 6.26
CA THR A 164 7.84 -23.41 5.13
C THR A 164 7.00 -24.66 4.91
N CYS A 165 5.98 -24.54 4.07
CA CYS A 165 5.19 -25.66 3.58
C CYS A 165 5.47 -25.82 2.09
N SER A 166 5.80 -27.03 1.66
CA SER A 166 5.93 -27.35 0.24
C SER A 166 5.10 -28.59 -0.08
N HIS A 167 4.74 -28.77 -1.34
CA HIS A 167 4.18 -30.04 -1.77
C HIS A 167 5.19 -31.14 -1.48
N SER A 168 4.69 -32.26 -0.97
CA SER A 168 5.46 -33.50 -0.99
C SER A 168 5.58 -33.88 -2.46
N ASP A 169 6.75 -33.65 -3.06
CA ASP A 169 7.09 -34.32 -4.31
C ASP A 169 6.96 -35.83 -4.01
N GLY A 170 6.00 -36.48 -4.68
CA GLY A 170 5.78 -37.91 -4.58
C GLY A 170 6.91 -38.71 -5.22
#